data_AF-A0A2A2Q214-F1
#
_entry.id   AF-A0A2A2Q214-F1
#
_cell.length_a   1.000
_cell.length_b   1.000
_cell.length_c   1.000
_cell.angle_alpha   90.00
_cell.angle_beta   90.00
_cell.angle_gamma   90.00
#
_symmetry.space_group_name_H-M   'P 1'
#
loop_
_entity.id
_entity.type
_entity.pdbx_description
1 polymer ?
#
loop_
_entity_poly.entity_id
_entity_poly.type
_entity_poly.pdbx_seq_one_letter_code
_entity_poly.pdbx_strand_id
1 'polypeptide(L)'
;LIETARTMGFPARFVSGYLESANSMVGRGSTHAWAEIYLPDRGWTGYDPSIGRRVGPGHVPVGVSHHPRGVMPVSGSFIGYGGVRSPLVVKIPTNRLPPR
;
A
#
# COMPACT_ATOMS: atom_id res chain seq x y z
N LEU A 1 -9.43 -9.82 -0.53
CA LEU A 1 -8.20 -10.63 -0.60
C LEU A 1 -7.71 -11.08 0.77
N ILE A 2 -7.32 -10.18 1.69
CA ILE A 2 -6.80 -10.57 3.02
C ILE A 2 -7.79 -11.48 3.78
N GLU A 3 -9.05 -11.06 3.92
CA GLU A 3 -10.06 -11.85 4.64
C GLU A 3 -10.38 -13.17 3.94
N THR A 4 -10.35 -13.18 2.60
CA THR A 4 -10.50 -14.41 1.81
C THR A 4 -9.37 -15.39 2.10
N ALA A 5 -8.11 -14.93 2.11
CA ALA A 5 -6.96 -15.78 2.41
C ALA A 5 -7.01 -16.33 3.85
N ARG A 6 -7.39 -15.49 4.83
CA ARG A 6 -7.57 -15.91 6.23
C ARG A 6 -8.65 -16.97 6.38
N THR A 7 -9.77 -16.82 5.68
CA THR A 7 -10.87 -17.81 5.68
C THR A 7 -10.42 -19.15 5.11
N MET A 8 -9.46 -19.14 4.18
CA MET A 8 -8.84 -20.35 3.63
C MET A 8 -7.67 -20.89 4.48
N GLY A 9 -7.44 -20.35 5.68
CA GLY A 9 -6.38 -20.80 6.59
C GLY A 9 -4.99 -20.24 6.33
N PHE A 10 -4.84 -19.28 5.40
CA PHE A 10 -3.55 -18.66 5.13
C PHE A 10 -3.32 -17.40 5.99
N PRO A 11 -2.15 -17.25 6.64
CA PRO A 11 -1.77 -16.00 7.26
C PRO A 11 -1.68 -14.90 6.20
N ALA A 12 -2.38 -13.78 6.42
CA ALA A 12 -2.38 -12.65 5.51
C ALA A 12 -2.28 -11.33 6.27
N ARG A 13 -1.54 -10.36 5.70
CA ARG A 13 -1.34 -9.01 6.24
C ARG A 13 -1.56 -7.94 5.19
N PHE A 14 -1.95 -6.77 5.66
CA PHE A 14 -2.06 -5.55 4.88
C PHE A 14 -0.71 -4.84 4.82
N VAL A 15 -0.32 -4.39 3.64
CA VAL A 15 0.89 -3.60 3.45
C VAL A 15 0.49 -2.22 2.93
N SER A 16 1.01 -1.19 3.60
CA SER A 16 0.90 0.21 3.21
C SER A 16 2.26 0.66 2.69
N GLY A 17 2.28 1.36 1.56
CA GLY A 17 3.53 1.79 0.95
C GLY A 17 3.32 2.64 -0.29
N TYR A 18 4.24 2.54 -1.23
CA TYR A 18 4.23 3.30 -2.47
C TYR A 18 4.33 2.40 -3.69
N LEU A 19 3.74 2.84 -4.80
CA LEU A 19 3.86 2.17 -6.10
C LEU A 19 4.49 3.12 -7.13
N GLU A 20 5.63 2.73 -7.67
CA GLU A 20 6.24 3.38 -8.84
C GLU A 20 5.41 2.99 -10.09
N SER A 21 4.67 3.97 -10.63
CA SER A 21 3.84 3.81 -11.83
C SER A 21 3.87 5.08 -12.69
N ALA A 22 3.41 4.99 -13.93
CA ALA A 22 3.28 6.14 -14.83
C ALA A 22 2.42 7.27 -14.22
N ASN A 23 1.43 6.94 -13.38
CA ASN A 23 0.60 7.93 -12.70
C ASN A 23 1.32 8.60 -11.52
N SER A 24 2.25 7.88 -10.89
CA SER A 24 3.05 8.38 -9.77
C SER A 24 3.96 9.54 -10.18
N MET A 25 4.37 9.59 -11.46
CA MET A 25 5.14 10.69 -12.04
C MET A 25 4.39 12.03 -12.09
N VAL A 26 3.06 12.02 -11.98
CA VAL A 26 2.22 13.23 -11.99
C VAL A 26 1.78 13.61 -10.56
N GLY A 27 2.42 13.05 -9.53
CA GLY A 27 2.09 13.30 -8.12
C GLY A 27 0.72 12.76 -7.69
N ARG A 28 0.10 11.89 -8.50
CA ARG A 28 -1.17 11.22 -8.20
C ARG A 28 -0.91 9.74 -7.94
N GLY A 29 -1.39 9.22 -6.82
CA GLY A 29 -1.30 7.78 -6.52
C GLY A 29 0.07 7.32 -6.01
N SER A 30 0.82 8.18 -5.31
CA SER A 30 2.06 7.72 -4.67
C SER A 30 1.77 6.67 -3.61
N THR A 31 0.80 6.92 -2.70
CA THR A 31 0.39 5.94 -1.68
C THR A 31 -0.37 4.79 -2.31
N HIS A 32 -0.01 3.58 -1.90
CA HIS A 32 -0.59 2.35 -2.39
C HIS A 32 -0.68 1.30 -1.30
N ALA A 33 -1.53 0.30 -1.52
CA ALA A 33 -1.71 -0.79 -0.59
C ALA A 33 -1.94 -2.12 -1.31
N TRP A 34 -1.43 -3.19 -0.71
CA TRP A 34 -1.58 -4.55 -1.23
C TRP A 34 -1.68 -5.56 -0.07
N ALA A 35 -1.90 -6.82 -0.42
CA ALA A 35 -1.93 -7.93 0.54
C ALA A 35 -0.65 -8.75 0.43
N GLU A 36 -0.15 -9.22 1.56
CA GLU A 36 0.84 -10.30 1.59
C GLU A 36 0.24 -11.53 2.24
N ILE A 37 0.50 -12.69 1.64
CA ILE A 37 0.06 -14.01 2.11
C ILE A 37 1.31 -14.83 2.41
N TYR A 38 1.38 -15.44 3.58
CA TYR A 38 2.49 -16.32 3.94
C TYR A 38 2.31 -17.69 3.29
N LEU A 39 3.30 -18.09 2.50
CA LEU A 39 3.39 -19.41 1.89
C LEU A 39 4.57 -20.17 2.51
N PRO A 40 4.41 -21.42 2.96
CA PRO A 40 5.48 -22.16 3.66
C PRO A 40 6.82 -22.24 2.90
N ASP A 41 6.76 -22.32 1.57
CA ASP A 41 7.92 -22.46 0.68
C ASP A 41 8.51 -21.11 0.21
N ARG A 42 7.78 -20.00 0.38
CA ARG A 42 8.15 -18.68 -0.20
C ARG A 42 8.12 -17.52 0.79
N GLY A 43 7.68 -17.75 2.02
CA GLY A 43 7.43 -16.71 3.01
C GLY A 43 6.33 -15.75 2.58
N TRP A 44 6.45 -14.49 3.00
CA TRP A 44 5.48 -13.44 2.68
C TRP A 44 5.51 -13.10 1.19
N THR A 45 4.45 -13.49 0.48
CA THR A 45 4.29 -13.22 -0.95
C THR A 45 3.25 -12.13 -1.18
N GLY A 46 3.63 -11.07 -1.89
CA GLY A 46 2.75 -9.94 -2.19
C GLY A 46 1.85 -10.13 -3.41
N TYR A 47 0.59 -9.71 -3.26
CA TYR A 47 -0.46 -9.73 -4.26
C TYR A 47 -1.20 -8.40 -4.26
N ASP A 48 -1.31 -7.79 -5.45
CA ASP A 48 -1.99 -6.52 -5.62
C ASP A 48 -3.26 -6.71 -6.46
N PRO A 49 -4.43 -6.81 -5.81
CA PRO A 49 -5.70 -6.99 -6.50
C PRO A 49 -6.16 -5.72 -7.24
N SER A 50 -5.61 -4.54 -6.92
CA SER A 50 -6.00 -3.29 -7.59
C SER A 50 -5.46 -3.19 -9.02
N ILE A 51 -4.37 -3.90 -9.31
CA ILE A 51 -3.73 -3.97 -10.63
C ILE A 51 -3.64 -5.41 -11.18
N GLY A 52 -4.23 -6.38 -10.49
CA GLY A 52 -4.40 -7.76 -10.95
C GLY A 52 -3.09 -8.57 -11.10
N ARG A 53 -2.03 -8.23 -10.37
CA ARG A 53 -0.72 -8.92 -10.48
C ARG A 53 -0.03 -9.11 -9.12
N ARG A 54 1.02 -9.93 -9.11
CA ARG A 54 1.92 -10.03 -7.96
C ARG A 54 2.70 -8.73 -7.78
N VAL A 55 3.07 -8.49 -6.52
CA VAL A 55 3.96 -7.41 -6.13
C VAL A 55 5.32 -7.57 -6.82
N GLY A 56 5.86 -6.46 -7.31
CA GLY A 56 7.14 -6.39 -8.03
C GLY A 56 7.98 -5.20 -7.59
N PRO A 57 9.14 -4.96 -8.25
CA PRO A 57 10.15 -3.99 -7.80
C PRO A 57 9.64 -2.55 -7.58
N GLY A 58 8.58 -2.15 -8.27
CA GLY A 58 7.96 -0.82 -8.07
C GLY A 58 7.15 -0.67 -6.79
N HIS A 59 6.90 -1.74 -6.03
CA HIS A 59 6.19 -1.66 -4.74
C HIS A 59 7.20 -1.48 -3.62
N VAL A 60 7.12 -0.35 -2.95
CA VAL A 60 8.01 0.01 -1.85
C VAL A 60 7.21 -0.08 -0.54
N PRO A 61 7.39 -1.15 0.27
CA PRO A 61 6.68 -1.31 1.53
C PRO A 61 7.16 -0.28 2.56
N VAL A 62 6.22 0.31 3.31
CA VAL A 62 6.50 1.26 4.41
C VAL A 62 6.05 0.71 5.75
N GLY A 63 4.89 0.05 5.80
CA GLY A 63 4.38 -0.56 7.03
C GLY A 63 3.48 -1.76 6.75
N VAL A 64 3.44 -2.69 7.71
CA VAL A 64 2.56 -3.87 7.65
C VAL A 64 1.68 -3.97 8.90
N SER A 65 0.44 -4.43 8.73
CA SER A 65 -0.45 -4.73 9.85
C SER A 65 -1.47 -5.80 9.50
N HIS A 66 -2.04 -6.44 10.51
CA HIS A 66 -3.19 -7.34 10.32
C HIS A 66 -4.45 -6.58 9.87
N HIS A 67 -4.54 -5.27 10.10
CA HIS A 67 -5.70 -4.45 9.75
C HIS A 67 -5.24 -3.11 9.16
N PRO A 68 -5.90 -2.56 8.12
CA PRO A 68 -5.50 -1.31 7.47
C PRO A 68 -5.27 -0.15 8.45
N ARG A 69 -6.12 -0.04 9.47
CA ARG A 69 -6.01 0.95 10.55
C ARG A 69 -4.66 0.99 11.27
N GLY A 70 -3.91 -0.12 11.30
CA GLY A 70 -2.60 -0.15 11.96
C GLY A 70 -1.47 0.49 11.15
N VAL A 71 -1.70 0.86 9.89
CA VAL A 71 -0.68 1.43 8.97
C VAL A 71 -1.25 2.55 8.10
N MET A 72 -2.30 3.23 8.58
CA MET A 72 -2.80 4.41 7.90
C MET A 72 -1.74 5.52 7.95
N PRO A 73 -1.33 6.11 6.82
CA PRO A 73 -0.33 7.17 6.81
C PRO A 73 -0.83 8.44 7.51
N VAL A 74 -2.13 8.73 7.40
CA VAL A 74 -2.82 9.81 8.12
C VAL A 74 -4.18 9.28 8.56
N SER A 75 -4.57 9.53 9.80
CA SER A 75 -5.90 9.18 10.33
C SER A 75 -6.44 10.32 11.18
N GLY A 76 -7.76 10.52 11.17
CA GLY A 76 -8.42 11.59 11.89
C GLY A 76 -9.84 11.83 11.37
N SER A 77 -10.52 12.80 11.97
CA SER A 77 -11.80 13.30 11.50
C SER A 77 -11.71 14.81 11.35
N PHE A 78 -12.47 15.37 10.41
CA PHE A 78 -12.60 16.80 10.22
C PHE A 78 -14.08 17.17 10.36
N ILE A 79 -14.36 18.17 11.19
CA ILE A 79 -15.69 18.76 11.35
C ILE A 79 -15.54 20.24 11.04
N GLY A 80 -16.28 20.74 10.04
CA GLY A 80 -16.24 22.14 9.64
C GLY A 80 -17.61 22.62 9.19
N TYR A 81 -17.90 23.90 9.48
CA TYR A 81 -18.99 24.63 8.87
C TYR A 81 -18.58 25.00 7.43
N GLY A 82 -19.51 24.94 6.47
CA GLY A 82 -19.24 24.86 5.03
C GLY A 82 -18.15 25.79 4.45
N GLY A 83 -17.53 25.36 3.35
CA GLY A 83 -16.54 26.15 2.59
C GLY A 83 -15.06 25.86 2.91
N VAL A 84 -14.76 25.01 3.89
CA VAL A 84 -13.38 24.64 4.21
C VAL A 84 -12.81 23.63 3.20
N ARG A 85 -11.67 23.96 2.60
CA ARG A 85 -10.86 23.04 1.80
C ARG A 85 -9.61 22.66 2.60
N SER A 86 -9.35 21.36 2.76
CA SER A 86 -8.13 20.82 3.35
C SER A 86 -7.45 19.89 2.34
N PRO A 87 -6.51 20.41 1.51
CA PRO A 87 -5.81 19.57 0.56
C PRO A 87 -4.74 18.74 1.26
N LEU A 88 -4.75 17.41 1.05
CA LEU A 88 -3.62 16.56 1.36
C LEU A 88 -2.66 16.54 0.17
N VAL A 89 -1.45 17.06 0.36
CA VAL A 89 -0.39 17.05 -0.66
C VAL A 89 0.67 16.03 -0.27
N VAL A 90 0.90 15.05 -1.13
CA VAL A 90 1.95 14.04 -0.96
C VAL A 90 2.99 14.25 -2.06
N LYS A 91 4.27 14.38 -1.68
CA LYS A 91 5.41 14.48 -2.61
C LYS A 91 6.43 13.42 -2.27
N ILE A 92 6.78 12.58 -3.26
CA ILE A 92 7.74 11.50 -3.08
C ILE A 92 8.79 11.60 -4.17
N PRO A 93 10.00 12.10 -3.86
CA PRO A 93 11.11 11.99 -4.77
C PRO A 93 11.60 10.55 -4.80
N THR A 94 11.62 9.94 -5.98
CA THR A 94 12.18 8.60 -6.20
C THR A 94 13.57 8.73 -6.82
N ASN A 95 14.56 8.07 -6.22
CA ASN A 95 15.89 7.90 -6.83
C ASN A 95 16.17 6.42 -7.01
N ARG A 96 16.38 5.97 -8.26
CA ARG A 96 16.70 4.57 -8.55
C ARG A 96 18.21 4.38 -8.40
N LEU A 97 18.60 3.55 -7.44
CA LEU A 97 20.00 3.20 -7.24
C LEU A 97 20.48 2.27 -8.37
N PRO A 98 21.76 2.34 -8.76
CA PRO A 98 22.34 1.40 -9.70
C PRO A 98 22.25 -0.04 -9.16
N PRO A 99 22.16 -1.06 -10.02
CA PRO A 99 22.23 -2.45 -9.60
C PRO A 99 23.55 -2.71 -8.85
N ARG A 100 23.48 -3.54 -7.81
CA ARG A 100 24.65 -4.03 -7.07
C ARG A 100 25.40 -5.09 -7.87
#